data_AF-A0A8J6NPK3-F1
#
_entry.id   AF-A0A8J6NPK3-F1
#
_cell.length_a   1.000
_cell.length_b   1.000
_cell.length_c   1.000
_cell.angle_alpha   90.00
_cell.angle_beta   90.00
_cell.angle_gamma   90.00
#
_symmetry.space_group_name_H-M   'P 1'
#
loop_
_entity.id
_entity.type
_entity.pdbx_description
1 polymer ?
#
loop_
_entity_poly.entity_id
_entity_poly.type
_entity_poly.pdbx_seq_one_letter_code
_entity_poly.pdbx_strand_id
1 'polypeptide(L)'
;DGALFPEAAKSDNIQSAPTVLLDDMYRWTGAIQLSEIADMILNRDPARLSASSLRDMLEEGNAAGVAAMMTDSGKIFPAFLGLLVSEKWPVRLGAMVVFETIAEKNNKLIAQAIPFLWERFPQMEDTVKGDVLYLFGISGDESLIPKLETVLSGPYPVEVKEAAAEALEEVNRSLQ
;
A
#
# COMPACT_ATOMS: atom_id res chain seq x y z
N ASP A 1 -24.76 -18.09 5.33
CA ASP A 1 -25.67 -17.04 4.86
C ASP A 1 -25.97 -16.13 6.04
N GLY A 2 -25.63 -14.84 5.95
CA GLY A 2 -25.82 -13.86 7.03
C GLY A 2 -27.30 -13.67 7.41
N ALA A 3 -28.23 -14.00 6.52
CA ALA A 3 -29.66 -14.02 6.84
C ALA A 3 -30.05 -15.19 7.77
N LEU A 4 -29.31 -16.30 7.73
CA LEU A 4 -29.52 -17.46 8.60
C LEU A 4 -28.84 -17.29 9.97
N PHE A 5 -27.85 -16.41 10.08
CA PHE A 5 -27.08 -16.16 11.30
C PHE A 5 -26.96 -14.64 11.58
N PRO A 6 -28.08 -13.92 11.81
CA PRO A 6 -28.09 -12.47 11.87
C PRO A 6 -27.28 -11.89 13.05
N GLU A 7 -27.27 -12.57 14.20
CA GLU A 7 -26.50 -12.14 15.36
C GLU A 7 -24.99 -12.24 15.11
N ALA A 8 -24.52 -13.33 14.49
CA ALA A 8 -23.12 -13.49 14.11
C ALA A 8 -22.72 -12.52 13.00
N ALA A 9 -23.58 -12.35 11.98
CA ALA A 9 -23.34 -11.36 10.93
C ALA A 9 -23.22 -9.93 11.48
N LYS A 10 -24.01 -9.60 12.51
CA LYS A 10 -23.96 -8.30 13.19
C LYS A 10 -22.74 -8.16 14.09
N SER A 11 -22.38 -9.18 14.88
CA SER A 11 -21.17 -9.16 15.71
C SER A 11 -19.92 -8.93 14.87
N ASP A 12 -19.89 -9.55 13.69
CA ASP A 12 -18.73 -9.52 12.81
C ASP A 12 -18.81 -8.38 11.78
N ASN A 13 -19.76 -7.46 11.92
CA ASN A 13 -20.01 -6.33 11.02
C ASN A 13 -19.99 -6.73 9.53
N ILE A 14 -20.69 -7.82 9.19
CA ILE A 14 -20.82 -8.29 7.80
C ILE A 14 -21.78 -7.35 7.06
N GLN A 15 -21.25 -6.61 6.08
CA GLN A 15 -22.03 -5.68 5.26
C GLN A 15 -22.34 -6.20 3.86
N SER A 16 -21.59 -7.20 3.39
CA SER A 16 -21.72 -7.77 2.05
C SER A 16 -21.53 -9.29 2.09
N ALA A 17 -22.07 -9.98 1.08
CA ALA A 17 -21.89 -11.41 0.88
C ALA A 17 -21.39 -11.68 -0.55
N PRO A 18 -20.50 -12.67 -0.74
CA PRO A 18 -19.88 -13.51 0.29
C PRO A 18 -18.80 -12.75 1.08
N THR A 19 -18.69 -13.05 2.38
CA THR A 19 -17.57 -12.63 3.25
C THR A 19 -16.97 -13.87 3.90
N VAL A 20 -15.64 -14.00 3.91
CA VAL A 20 -14.89 -15.01 4.66
C VAL A 20 -14.09 -14.30 5.74
N LEU A 21 -14.17 -14.84 6.97
CA LEU A 21 -13.39 -14.43 8.12
C LEU A 21 -12.49 -15.58 8.56
N LEU A 22 -11.24 -15.26 8.89
CA LEU A 22 -10.29 -16.20 9.48
C LEU A 22 -9.67 -15.57 10.73
N ASP A 23 -9.80 -16.25 11.87
CA ASP A 23 -9.26 -15.88 13.18
C ASP A 23 -9.59 -14.43 13.61
N ASP A 24 -10.75 -13.91 13.21
CA ASP A 24 -11.23 -12.53 13.44
C ASP A 24 -10.32 -11.40 12.91
N MET A 25 -9.14 -11.74 12.38
CA MET A 25 -8.15 -10.78 11.89
C MET A 25 -8.22 -10.60 10.37
N TYR A 26 -8.56 -11.65 9.63
CA TYR A 26 -8.52 -11.62 8.18
C TYR A 26 -9.92 -11.63 7.58
N ARG A 27 -10.15 -10.72 6.64
CA ARG A 27 -11.44 -10.54 5.97
C ARG A 27 -11.25 -10.49 4.46
N TRP A 28 -11.99 -11.35 3.76
CA TRP A 28 -12.15 -11.31 2.31
C TRP A 28 -13.61 -11.11 1.97
N THR A 29 -13.87 -10.26 0.98
CA THR A 29 -15.18 -10.00 0.42
C THR A 29 -15.16 -10.29 -1.08
N GLY A 30 -16.32 -10.66 -1.65
CA GLY A 30 -16.45 -10.81 -3.10
C GLY A 30 -15.81 -12.08 -3.69
N ALA A 31 -14.88 -11.91 -4.63
CA ALA A 31 -14.30 -13.01 -5.41
C ALA A 31 -13.14 -13.70 -4.67
N ILE A 32 -13.45 -14.73 -3.88
CA ILE A 32 -12.48 -15.34 -2.97
C ILE A 32 -11.76 -16.52 -3.62
N GLN A 33 -10.42 -16.50 -3.60
CA GLN A 33 -9.59 -17.59 -4.09
C GLN A 33 -9.36 -18.64 -2.99
N LEU A 34 -9.97 -19.81 -3.14
CA LEU A 34 -9.87 -20.92 -2.16
C LEU A 34 -8.42 -21.34 -1.85
N SER A 35 -7.53 -21.28 -2.84
CA SER A 35 -6.11 -21.60 -2.66
C SER A 35 -5.41 -20.65 -1.69
N GLU A 36 -5.77 -19.36 -1.69
CA GLU A 36 -5.20 -18.39 -0.77
C GLU A 36 -5.75 -18.56 0.64
N ILE A 37 -7.04 -18.87 0.79
CA ILE A 37 -7.59 -19.23 2.09
C ILE A 37 -6.85 -20.44 2.64
N ALA A 38 -6.64 -21.48 1.82
CA ALA A 38 -5.88 -22.67 2.23
C ALA A 38 -4.44 -22.31 2.64
N ASP A 39 -3.75 -21.46 1.88
CA ASP A 39 -2.39 -21.01 2.21
C ASP A 39 -2.37 -20.21 3.51
N MET A 40 -3.37 -19.36 3.77
CA MET A 40 -3.51 -18.64 5.04
C MET A 40 -3.81 -19.59 6.20
N ILE A 41 -4.63 -20.62 5.96
CA ILE A 41 -4.93 -21.67 6.94
C ILE A 41 -3.67 -22.49 7.29
N LEU A 42 -2.75 -22.66 6.35
CA LEU A 42 -1.55 -23.46 6.59
C LEU A 42 -0.39 -22.65 7.17
N ASN A 43 -0.19 -21.40 6.70
CA ASN A 43 1.02 -20.64 6.99
C ASN A 43 0.80 -19.47 7.95
N ARG A 44 -0.44 -18.97 8.08
CA ARG A 44 -0.77 -17.76 8.86
C ARG A 44 0.11 -16.55 8.51
N ASP A 45 0.50 -16.44 7.24
CA ASP A 45 1.38 -15.38 6.76
C ASP A 45 0.66 -14.50 5.72
N PRO A 46 0.12 -13.33 6.12
CA PRO A 46 -0.55 -12.42 5.21
C PRO A 46 0.39 -11.83 4.15
N ALA A 47 1.71 -11.90 4.33
CA ALA A 47 2.66 -11.44 3.32
C ALA A 47 2.65 -12.27 2.03
N ARG A 48 1.98 -13.43 2.05
CA ARG A 48 1.82 -14.33 0.90
C ARG A 48 0.58 -14.04 0.06
N LEU A 49 -0.26 -13.07 0.45
CA LEU A 49 -1.39 -12.63 -0.36
C LEU A 49 -0.95 -12.16 -1.74
N SER A 50 -1.71 -12.54 -2.77
CA SER A 50 -1.43 -12.14 -4.14
C SER A 50 -1.73 -10.66 -4.38
N ALA A 51 -1.14 -10.11 -5.46
CA ALA A 51 -1.43 -8.74 -5.88
C ALA A 51 -2.91 -8.57 -6.28
N SER A 52 -3.54 -9.61 -6.84
CA SER A 52 -4.98 -9.60 -7.13
C SER A 52 -5.80 -9.42 -5.87
N SER A 53 -5.51 -10.18 -4.82
CA SER A 53 -6.33 -10.15 -3.61
C SER A 53 -6.14 -8.87 -2.83
N LEU A 54 -4.90 -8.36 -2.76
CA LEU A 54 -4.65 -7.04 -2.22
C LEU A 54 -5.38 -5.96 -3.02
N ARG A 55 -5.34 -6.00 -4.37
CA ARG A 55 -6.07 -5.05 -5.21
C ARG A 55 -7.57 -5.12 -4.96
N ASP A 56 -8.16 -6.31 -4.92
CA ASP A 56 -9.60 -6.48 -4.74
C ASP A 56 -10.03 -5.91 -3.38
N MET A 57 -9.22 -6.09 -2.32
CA MET A 57 -9.45 -5.41 -1.03
C MET A 57 -9.40 -3.88 -1.12
N LEU A 58 -8.49 -3.32 -1.94
CA LEU A 58 -8.41 -1.86 -2.15
C LEU A 58 -9.61 -1.33 -2.94
N GLU A 59 -10.05 -2.06 -3.96
CA GLU A 59 -11.23 -1.71 -4.77
C GLU A 59 -12.52 -1.74 -3.94
N GLU A 60 -12.56 -2.55 -2.88
CA GLU A 60 -13.63 -2.59 -1.89
C GLU A 60 -13.50 -1.51 -0.78
N GLY A 61 -12.47 -0.67 -0.85
CA GLY A 61 -12.23 0.42 0.11
C GLY A 61 -11.54 -0.02 1.41
N ASN A 62 -11.00 -1.23 1.48
CA ASN A 62 -10.37 -1.79 2.69
C ASN A 62 -8.87 -1.47 2.80
N ALA A 63 -8.45 -0.25 2.47
CA ALA A 63 -7.06 0.18 2.61
C ALA A 63 -6.57 0.11 4.07
N ALA A 64 -7.41 0.51 5.03
CA ALA A 64 -7.08 0.46 6.45
C ALA A 64 -6.80 -0.98 6.94
N GLY A 65 -7.55 -1.98 6.44
CA GLY A 65 -7.30 -3.38 6.77
C GLY A 65 -5.99 -3.90 6.19
N VAL A 66 -5.66 -3.52 4.94
CA VAL A 66 -4.36 -3.87 4.33
C VAL A 66 -3.20 -3.23 5.10
N ALA A 67 -3.33 -1.96 5.51
CA ALA A 67 -2.34 -1.28 6.33
C ALA A 67 -2.14 -1.95 7.70
N ALA A 68 -3.22 -2.37 8.35
CA ALA A 68 -3.17 -3.11 9.60
C ALA A 68 -2.41 -4.44 9.45
N MET A 69 -2.72 -5.23 8.41
CA MET A 69 -2.01 -6.50 8.16
C MET A 69 -0.49 -6.33 8.01
N MET A 70 -0.04 -5.30 7.30
CA MET A 70 1.40 -5.03 7.14
C MET A 70 2.03 -4.50 8.43
N THR A 71 1.30 -3.68 9.18
CA THR A 71 1.75 -3.14 10.46
C THR A 71 1.92 -4.26 11.50
N ASP A 72 0.93 -5.12 11.65
CA ASP A 72 0.91 -6.23 12.61
C ASP A 72 1.97 -7.28 12.26
N SER A 73 2.21 -7.53 10.97
CA SER A 73 3.28 -8.43 10.51
C SER A 73 4.67 -7.80 10.54
N GLY A 74 4.77 -6.47 10.72
CA GLY A 74 6.02 -5.70 10.66
C GLY A 74 6.72 -5.73 9.31
N LYS A 75 5.99 -6.03 8.22
CA LYS A 75 6.56 -6.19 6.87
C LYS A 75 5.65 -5.57 5.81
N ILE A 76 6.26 -4.87 4.86
CA ILE A 76 5.56 -4.50 3.63
C ILE A 76 5.46 -5.74 2.73
N PHE A 77 4.26 -6.07 2.24
CA PHE A 77 4.08 -7.28 1.44
C PHE A 77 4.69 -7.13 0.05
N PRO A 78 5.43 -8.13 -0.46
CA PRO A 78 6.05 -8.05 -1.78
C PRO A 78 5.06 -7.78 -2.92
N ALA A 79 3.86 -8.34 -2.86
CA ALA A 79 2.83 -8.14 -3.88
C ALA A 79 2.26 -6.71 -3.89
N PHE A 80 2.27 -6.03 -2.74
CA PHE A 80 1.77 -4.67 -2.60
C PHE A 80 2.65 -3.62 -3.30
N LEU A 81 3.97 -3.85 -3.31
CA LEU A 81 4.94 -3.00 -4.01
C LEU A 81 4.58 -2.78 -5.49
N GLY A 82 4.04 -3.81 -6.15
CA GLY A 82 3.55 -3.70 -7.53
C GLY A 82 2.30 -2.83 -7.69
N LEU A 83 1.47 -2.71 -6.65
CA LEU A 83 0.26 -1.89 -6.68
C LEU A 83 0.58 -0.40 -6.60
N LEU A 84 1.62 -0.01 -5.85
CA LEU A 84 2.10 1.38 -5.75
C LEU A 84 2.58 1.94 -7.09
N VAL A 85 2.97 1.07 -8.03
CA VAL A 85 3.50 1.45 -9.35
C VAL A 85 2.58 0.99 -10.48
N SER A 86 1.33 0.61 -10.17
CA SER A 86 0.36 0.15 -11.17
C SER A 86 0.10 1.24 -12.22
N GLU A 87 -0.07 0.92 -13.50
CA GLU A 87 -0.50 1.93 -14.48
C GLU A 87 -1.95 2.39 -14.25
N LYS A 88 -2.75 1.57 -13.57
CA LYS A 88 -4.15 1.89 -13.25
C LYS A 88 -4.21 2.83 -12.05
N TRP A 89 -4.55 4.09 -12.31
CA TRP A 89 -4.64 5.12 -11.28
C TRP A 89 -5.51 4.75 -10.07
N PRO A 90 -6.72 4.16 -10.20
CA PRO A 90 -7.52 3.77 -9.03
C PRO A 90 -6.83 2.74 -8.12
N VAL A 91 -6.06 1.83 -8.71
CA VAL A 91 -5.28 0.82 -7.97
C VAL A 91 -4.14 1.49 -7.22
N ARG A 92 -3.40 2.40 -7.87
CA ARG A 92 -2.33 3.16 -7.20
C ARG A 92 -2.89 4.01 -6.07
N LEU A 93 -4.00 4.71 -6.28
CA LEU A 93 -4.59 5.57 -5.26
C LEU A 93 -4.94 4.77 -4.00
N GLY A 94 -5.58 3.61 -4.13
CA GLY A 94 -5.84 2.72 -3.00
C GLY A 94 -4.55 2.28 -2.29
N ALA A 95 -3.49 1.99 -3.04
CA ALA A 95 -2.20 1.60 -2.49
C ALA A 95 -1.48 2.76 -1.78
N MET A 96 -1.59 3.98 -2.31
CA MET A 96 -1.06 5.20 -1.69
C MET A 96 -1.73 5.44 -0.34
N VAL A 97 -3.05 5.27 -0.24
CA VAL A 97 -3.78 5.39 1.04
C VAL A 97 -3.27 4.37 2.07
N VAL A 98 -2.97 3.13 1.66
CA VAL A 98 -2.33 2.14 2.54
C VAL A 98 -0.96 2.64 3.01
N PHE A 99 -0.13 3.13 2.09
CA PHE A 99 1.20 3.63 2.42
C PHE A 99 1.14 4.78 3.42
N GLU A 100 0.29 5.78 3.17
CA GLU A 100 0.04 6.92 4.07
C GLU A 100 -0.42 6.44 5.46
N THR A 101 -1.40 5.53 5.50
CA THR A 101 -1.93 4.97 6.75
C THR A 101 -0.85 4.28 7.58
N ILE A 102 0.11 3.59 6.93
CA ILE A 102 1.24 2.98 7.64
C ILE A 102 2.25 4.06 8.05
N ALA A 103 2.58 5.01 7.18
CA ALA A 103 3.53 6.09 7.46
C ALA A 103 3.14 6.91 8.69
N GLU A 104 1.86 7.27 8.82
CA GLU A 104 1.31 7.98 9.99
C GLU A 104 1.64 7.29 11.33
N LYS A 105 1.85 5.97 11.33
CA LYS A 105 2.07 5.17 12.54
C LYS A 105 3.49 4.63 12.65
N ASN A 106 4.15 4.36 11.52
CA ASN A 106 5.41 3.63 11.46
C ASN A 106 6.22 3.93 10.18
N ASN A 107 6.87 5.10 10.16
CA ASN A 107 7.80 5.48 9.08
C ASN A 107 8.94 4.46 8.83
N LYS A 108 9.37 3.72 9.86
CA LYS A 108 10.41 2.70 9.68
C LYS A 108 9.94 1.51 8.85
N LEU A 109 8.65 1.19 8.90
CA LEU A 109 8.08 0.10 8.13
C LEU A 109 7.96 0.47 6.64
N ILE A 110 7.45 1.67 6.33
CA ILE A 110 7.33 2.12 4.94
C ILE A 110 8.69 2.29 4.25
N ALA A 111 9.77 2.47 5.01
CA ALA A 111 11.12 2.56 4.45
C ALA A 111 11.54 1.27 3.71
N GLN A 112 10.91 0.13 4.02
CA GLN A 112 11.11 -1.12 3.29
C GLN A 112 10.68 -1.05 1.82
N ALA A 113 9.76 -0.15 1.46
CA ALA A 113 9.30 0.03 0.08
C ALA A 113 10.22 0.93 -0.77
N ILE A 114 11.00 1.81 -0.12
CA ILE A 114 11.82 2.83 -0.79
C ILE A 114 12.80 2.23 -1.81
N PRO A 115 13.58 1.16 -1.51
CA PRO A 115 14.52 0.59 -2.47
C PRO A 115 13.83 0.12 -3.76
N PHE A 116 12.69 -0.56 -3.63
CA PHE A 116 11.91 -1.05 -4.77
C PHE A 116 11.39 0.09 -5.66
N LEU A 117 10.85 1.14 -5.03
CA LEU A 117 10.29 2.29 -5.73
C LEU A 117 11.39 3.07 -6.46
N TRP A 118 12.52 3.29 -5.79
CA TRP A 118 13.66 4.00 -6.38
C TRP A 118 14.28 3.24 -7.56
N GLU A 119 14.44 1.92 -7.44
CA GLU A 119 14.99 1.08 -8.52
C GLU A 119 14.15 1.17 -9.80
N ARG A 120 12.82 1.22 -9.67
CA ARG A 120 11.90 1.30 -10.81
C ARG A 120 11.66 2.71 -11.32
N PHE A 121 11.92 3.73 -10.50
CA PHE A 121 11.59 5.14 -10.78
C PHE A 121 11.95 5.62 -12.20
N PRO A 122 13.14 5.32 -12.75
CA PRO A 122 13.52 5.80 -14.08
C PRO A 122 12.63 5.28 -15.23
N GLN A 123 11.98 4.13 -15.04
CA GLN A 123 11.19 3.44 -16.08
C GLN A 123 9.69 3.73 -15.98
N MET A 124 9.27 4.53 -14.99
CA MET A 124 7.85 4.85 -14.77
C MET A 124 7.39 5.97 -15.69
N GLU A 125 6.10 5.98 -16.04
CA GLU A 125 5.45 7.13 -16.64
C GLU A 125 5.51 8.35 -15.70
N ASP A 126 5.55 9.56 -16.25
CA ASP A 126 5.76 10.79 -15.45
C ASP A 126 4.68 11.01 -14.38
N THR A 127 3.44 10.60 -14.66
CA THR A 127 2.34 10.62 -13.68
C THR A 127 2.61 9.67 -12.51
N VAL A 128 3.16 8.49 -12.76
CA VAL A 128 3.54 7.52 -11.73
C VAL A 128 4.77 8.00 -10.96
N LYS A 129 5.72 8.67 -11.64
CA LYS A 129 6.86 9.31 -10.96
C LYS A 129 6.39 10.35 -9.94
N GLY A 130 5.41 11.18 -10.30
CA GLY A 130 4.79 12.14 -9.38
C GLY A 130 4.22 11.48 -8.13
N ASP A 131 3.40 10.44 -8.30
CA ASP A 131 2.83 9.68 -7.18
C ASP A 131 3.92 9.07 -6.27
N VAL A 132 5.00 8.52 -6.86
CA VAL A 132 6.12 7.94 -6.10
C VAL A 132 6.94 9.00 -5.36
N LEU A 133 7.16 10.17 -5.96
CA LEU A 133 7.83 11.29 -5.29
C LEU A 133 7.02 11.80 -4.11
N TYR A 134 5.70 11.86 -4.25
CA TYR A 134 4.81 12.18 -3.13
C TYR A 134 4.99 11.17 -1.98
N LEU A 135 5.02 9.87 -2.25
CA LEU A 135 5.27 8.84 -1.23
C LEU A 135 6.65 8.97 -0.57
N PHE A 136 7.67 9.38 -1.33
CA PHE A 136 8.99 9.71 -0.79
C PHE A 136 8.93 10.89 0.18
N GLY A 137 8.16 11.94 -0.13
CA GLY A 137 7.88 13.03 0.80
C GLY A 137 7.24 12.53 2.10
N ILE A 138 6.15 11.78 1.98
CA ILE A 138 5.40 11.19 3.10
C ILE A 138 6.28 10.29 3.98
N SER A 139 7.26 9.60 3.40
CA SER A 139 8.13 8.70 4.16
C SER A 139 8.99 9.40 5.21
N GLY A 140 9.33 10.67 5.00
CA GLY A 140 10.26 11.42 5.83
C GLY A 140 11.68 10.82 5.90
N ASP A 141 12.05 9.92 4.99
CA ASP A 141 13.35 9.26 5.02
C ASP A 141 14.46 10.19 4.51
N GLU A 142 15.31 10.67 5.41
CA GLU A 142 16.45 11.56 5.09
C GLU A 142 17.40 10.98 4.04
N SER A 143 17.48 9.65 3.91
CA SER A 143 18.33 9.01 2.91
C SER A 143 17.86 9.24 1.46
N LEU A 144 16.64 9.77 1.29
CA LEU A 144 16.09 10.17 0.00
C LEU A 144 16.58 11.55 -0.46
N ILE A 145 17.10 12.41 0.43
CA ILE A 145 17.51 13.77 0.07
C ILE A 145 18.47 13.78 -1.14
N PRO A 146 19.59 13.02 -1.15
CA PRO A 146 20.49 13.02 -2.31
C PRO A 146 19.82 12.50 -3.58
N LYS A 147 18.87 11.56 -3.46
CA LYS A 147 18.12 11.00 -4.59
C LYS A 147 17.18 12.05 -5.19
N LEU A 148 16.45 12.79 -4.37
CA LEU A 148 15.56 13.87 -4.81
C LEU A 148 16.34 14.99 -5.51
N GLU A 149 17.53 15.34 -5.02
CA GLU A 149 18.42 16.31 -5.68
C GLU A 149 18.86 15.85 -7.09
N THR A 150 19.06 14.54 -7.30
CA THR A 150 19.34 14.00 -8.64
C THR A 150 18.16 14.15 -9.59
N VAL A 151 16.91 14.08 -9.09
CA VAL A 151 15.71 14.29 -9.91
C VAL A 151 15.59 15.75 -10.30
N LEU A 152 15.81 16.68 -9.36
CA LEU A 152 15.77 18.13 -9.60
C LEU A 152 16.80 18.59 -10.64
N SER A 153 18.03 18.08 -10.55
CA SER A 153 19.11 18.41 -11.47
C SER A 153 19.09 17.59 -12.77
N GLY A 154 18.34 16.49 -12.81
CA GLY A 154 18.31 15.53 -13.91
C GLY A 154 17.47 15.96 -15.13
N PRO A 155 17.44 15.13 -16.18
CA PRO A 155 16.70 15.38 -17.41
C PRO A 155 15.22 14.95 -17.29
N TYR A 156 14.52 15.42 -16.25
CA TYR A 156 13.10 15.17 -16.04
C TYR A 156 12.22 16.35 -16.49
N PRO A 157 10.95 16.11 -16.86
CA PRO A 157 9.97 17.17 -17.10
C PRO A 157 9.78 18.07 -15.87
N VAL A 158 9.24 19.26 -16.09
CA VAL A 158 9.05 20.27 -15.04
C VAL A 158 8.16 19.73 -13.93
N GLU A 159 7.08 19.04 -14.29
CA GLU A 159 6.09 18.49 -13.37
C GLU A 159 6.71 17.45 -12.41
N VAL A 160 7.63 16.63 -12.91
CA VAL A 160 8.36 15.64 -12.09
C VAL A 160 9.35 16.33 -11.16
N LYS A 161 9.98 17.43 -11.61
CA LYS A 161 10.88 18.22 -10.77
C LYS A 161 10.13 18.98 -9.67
N GLU A 162 8.95 19.51 -9.97
CA GLU A 162 8.08 20.15 -8.98
C GLU A 162 7.69 19.16 -7.89
N ALA A 163 7.22 17.96 -8.25
CA ALA A 163 6.92 16.90 -7.30
C ALA A 163 8.16 16.48 -6.46
N ALA A 164 9.35 16.48 -7.06
CA ALA A 164 10.59 16.20 -6.33
C ALA A 164 10.99 17.32 -5.34
N ALA A 165 10.70 18.58 -5.68
CA ALA A 165 10.94 19.72 -4.81
C ALA A 165 10.00 19.68 -3.60
N GLU A 166 8.71 19.40 -3.83
CA GLU A 166 7.72 19.21 -2.76
C GLU A 166 8.11 18.05 -1.85
N ALA A 167 8.47 16.90 -2.41
CA ALA A 167 8.94 15.75 -1.63
C ALA A 167 10.16 16.09 -0.77
N LEU A 168 11.11 16.87 -1.31
CA LEU A 168 12.30 17.30 -0.58
C LEU A 168 11.95 18.27 0.56
N GLU A 169 10.98 19.17 0.34
CA GLU A 169 10.49 20.06 1.39
C GLU A 169 9.84 19.26 2.54
N GLU A 170 8.97 18.29 2.22
CA GLU A 170 8.31 17.45 3.22
C GLU A 170 9.31 16.61 4.03
N VAL A 171 10.30 16.00 3.37
CA VAL A 171 11.37 15.27 4.07
C VAL A 171 12.11 16.20 5.03
N ASN A 172 12.52 17.40 4.57
CA ASN A 172 13.22 18.35 5.44
C ASN A 172 12.36 18.84 6.62
N ARG A 173 11.05 19.01 6.41
CA ARG A 173 10.10 19.39 7.47
C ARG A 173 9.98 18.30 8.53
N SER A 174 10.02 17.03 8.13
CA SER A 174 9.93 15.89 9.06
C SER A 174 11.16 15.72 9.97
N LEU A 175 12.27 16.40 9.67
CA LEU A 175 13.52 16.38 10.45
C LEU A 175 13.60 17.47 11.54
N GLN A 176 12.64 18.41 11.58
CA GLN A 176 12.58 19.51 12.54
C GLN A 176 11.76 19.15 13.78
#